data_AF-A0A9X1P9B5-F1
#
_entry.id   AF-A0A9X1P9B5-F1
#
_cell.length_a   1.000
_cell.length_b   1.000
_cell.length_c   1.000
_cell.angle_alpha   90.00
_cell.angle_beta   90.00
_cell.angle_gamma   90.00
#
_symmetry.space_group_name_H-M   'P 1'
#
loop_
_entity.id
_entity.type
_entity.pdbx_description
1 polymer ?
#
loop_
_entity_poly.entity_id
_entity_poly.type
_entity_poly.pdbx_seq_one_letter_code
_entity_poly.pdbx_strand_id
1 'polypeptide(L)'
;MKSLRSLMAVTAMSLMLFAGCNDVVDHPINPDLAEVVPTSCTIPPLRKWLNDEFLSWSEVPTLIAASPELSMSDLANFHTLYFENSPENQYYGVNGEYTDQINQSFKDVKSFWDIEAENIMTVAAHGSMLQDRNKVVKMYTKIYGYSNEKANKYADSLATLFKIYPQFLKGEHPAFTFNQIAVPDTTFPNIGQIPAKIVIGDGLLQGLDEIGYAKIAPQAILAHEFGHHIQYDLGILKRGVKLTPKTSRRFELMADAYAAYFLAHNKGAAMQLNDLQQVAEVLFNTGDCNFTVDGHHGTPTQRKAATEWGYNLARNADKKDHIISSREFASLFDAGLNDLVKK
;
A
#
# COMPACT_ATOMS: atom_id res chain seq x y z
N MET A 1 84.10 -7.35 30.37
CA MET A 1 83.06 -8.21 29.77
C MET A 1 81.71 -7.61 30.20
N LYS A 2 81.06 -6.77 29.37
CA LYS A 2 79.98 -7.13 28.42
C LYS A 2 78.95 -8.09 29.06
N SER A 3 77.65 -7.81 29.14
CA SER A 3 76.82 -6.79 28.48
C SER A 3 75.39 -6.77 29.05
N LEU A 4 74.84 -5.55 29.15
CA LEU A 4 73.46 -5.09 28.88
C LEU A 4 72.26 -6.00 29.20
N ARG A 5 71.31 -5.45 29.97
CA ARG A 5 69.88 -5.39 29.59
C ARG A 5 69.24 -4.06 30.03
N SER A 6 68.82 -3.31 29.02
CA SER A 6 68.04 -2.06 28.98
C SER A 6 66.63 -2.26 29.56
N LEU A 7 66.08 -1.36 30.38
CA LEU A 7 65.32 -0.13 30.05
C LEU A 7 64.12 -0.34 29.12
N MET A 8 62.88 -0.18 29.65
CA MET A 8 61.71 0.50 29.06
C MET A 8 60.47 0.21 29.95
N ALA A 9 60.01 1.17 30.74
CA ALA A 9 58.98 2.16 30.40
C ALA A 9 57.56 1.55 30.38
N VAL A 10 56.89 1.65 31.53
CA VAL A 10 55.45 1.39 31.69
C VAL A 10 54.69 2.41 30.85
N THR A 11 54.17 1.97 29.71
CA THR A 11 53.28 2.77 28.87
C THR A 11 51.85 2.50 29.32
N ALA A 12 51.17 3.52 29.82
CA ALA A 12 49.74 3.51 30.07
C ALA A 12 49.02 3.25 28.75
N MET A 13 48.34 2.12 28.64
CA MET A 13 47.46 1.81 27.52
C MET A 13 46.03 1.96 28.01
N SER A 14 45.42 3.09 27.63
CA SER A 14 43.99 3.35 27.76
C SER A 14 43.21 2.23 27.09
N LEU A 15 42.58 1.35 27.88
CA LEU A 15 41.46 0.57 27.40
C LEU A 15 40.27 1.51 27.21
N MET A 16 40.10 2.03 26.00
CA MET A 16 38.76 2.33 25.51
C MET A 16 38.02 1.00 25.41
N LEU A 17 37.23 0.69 26.43
CA LEU A 17 36.13 -0.25 26.29
C LEU A 17 35.17 0.36 25.28
N PHE A 18 35.28 -0.06 24.03
CA PHE A 18 34.16 -0.02 23.11
C PHE A 18 33.04 -0.85 23.73
N ALA A 19 32.15 -0.19 24.47
CA ALA A 19 30.81 -0.69 24.65
C ALA A 19 30.22 -0.75 23.24
N GLY A 20 30.31 -1.92 22.62
CA GLY A 20 29.53 -2.23 21.44
C GLY A 20 28.08 -1.97 21.82
N CYS A 21 27.48 -0.96 21.21
CA CYS A 21 26.04 -0.93 21.04
C CYS A 21 25.71 -2.18 20.24
N ASN A 22 25.39 -3.26 20.95
CA ASN A 22 24.54 -4.26 20.36
C ASN A 22 23.21 -3.53 20.17
N ASP A 23 22.98 -3.02 18.96
CA ASP A 23 21.63 -2.75 18.50
C ASP A 23 20.92 -4.11 18.51
N VAL A 24 20.38 -4.45 19.67
CA VAL A 24 19.28 -5.38 19.75
C VAL A 24 18.17 -4.67 19.00
N VAL A 25 18.07 -4.94 17.70
CA VAL A 25 16.88 -4.66 16.93
C VAL A 25 15.83 -5.57 17.54
N ASP A 26 15.26 -5.14 18.65
CA ASP A 26 14.12 -5.78 19.27
C ASP A 26 13.02 -5.68 18.21
N HIS A 27 12.76 -6.81 17.55
CA HIS A 27 11.67 -6.86 16.58
C HIS A 27 10.41 -6.40 17.32
N PRO A 28 9.57 -5.53 16.73
CA PRO A 28 8.34 -5.12 17.38
C PRO A 28 7.59 -6.39 17.81
N ILE A 29 7.39 -6.54 19.12
CA ILE A 29 6.67 -7.68 19.66
C ILE A 29 5.30 -7.64 19.00
N ASN A 30 4.96 -8.67 18.23
CA ASN A 30 3.61 -8.78 17.69
C ASN A 30 2.66 -8.77 18.89
N PRO A 31 1.80 -7.75 19.02
CA PRO A 31 0.90 -7.68 20.15
C PRO A 31 -0.01 -8.90 20.14
N ASP A 32 -0.46 -9.33 21.32
CA ASP A 32 -1.57 -10.29 21.38
C ASP A 32 -2.83 -9.57 20.89
N LEU A 33 -3.12 -9.72 19.61
CA LEU A 33 -4.25 -9.07 18.98
C LEU A 33 -5.55 -9.76 19.43
N ALA A 34 -6.64 -9.02 19.56
CA ALA A 34 -7.95 -9.65 19.71
C ALA A 34 -8.35 -10.39 18.42
N GLU A 35 -9.07 -11.50 18.56
CA GLU A 35 -9.73 -12.16 17.42
C GLU A 35 -10.69 -11.19 16.71
N VAL A 36 -10.93 -11.43 15.43
CA VAL A 36 -11.91 -10.64 14.68
C VAL A 36 -13.31 -11.11 15.07
N VAL A 37 -14.03 -10.25 15.76
CA VAL A 37 -15.47 -10.43 16.03
C VAL A 37 -16.26 -9.49 15.11
N PRO A 38 -17.40 -9.94 14.54
CA PRO A 38 -18.26 -9.07 13.78
C PRO A 38 -18.71 -7.85 14.59
N THR A 39 -18.50 -6.66 14.04
CA THR A 39 -19.06 -5.40 14.58
C THR A 39 -20.07 -4.82 13.59
N SER A 40 -20.79 -3.76 14.00
CA SER A 40 -21.71 -3.07 13.08
C SER A 40 -20.93 -2.56 11.86
N CYS A 41 -21.39 -2.91 10.66
CA CYS A 41 -20.69 -2.58 9.44
C CYS A 41 -21.67 -2.16 8.34
N THR A 42 -21.34 -1.07 7.65
CA THR A 42 -22.10 -0.54 6.52
C THR A 42 -21.24 -0.65 5.28
N ILE A 43 -21.82 -1.04 4.15
CA ILE A 43 -21.11 -1.04 2.87
C ILE A 43 -20.73 0.41 2.53
N PRO A 44 -19.44 0.75 2.39
CA PRO A 44 -19.03 2.11 2.09
C PRO A 44 -19.47 2.55 0.68
N PRO A 45 -19.71 3.86 0.47
CA PRO A 45 -20.08 4.43 -0.83
C PRO A 45 -19.22 3.95 -1.99
N LEU A 46 -17.90 3.88 -1.81
CA LEU A 46 -16.95 3.44 -2.85
C LEU A 46 -17.22 1.99 -3.30
N ARG A 47 -17.48 1.07 -2.36
CA ARG A 47 -17.85 -0.32 -2.69
C ARG A 47 -19.21 -0.39 -3.35
N LYS A 48 -20.15 0.45 -2.94
CA LYS A 48 -21.46 0.55 -3.60
C LYS A 48 -21.27 1.00 -5.06
N TRP A 49 -20.49 2.05 -5.28
CA TRP A 49 -20.17 2.55 -6.62
C TRP A 49 -19.54 1.45 -7.49
N LEU A 50 -18.52 0.75 -7.00
CA LEU A 50 -17.91 -0.35 -7.75
C LEU A 50 -18.89 -1.50 -8.04
N ASN A 51 -19.80 -1.80 -7.12
CA ASN A 51 -20.84 -2.79 -7.36
C ASN A 51 -21.83 -2.31 -8.43
N ASP A 52 -22.22 -1.04 -8.43
CA ASP A 52 -23.08 -0.46 -9.45
C ASP A 52 -22.41 -0.53 -10.84
N GLU A 53 -21.09 -0.31 -10.92
CA GLU A 53 -20.29 -0.49 -12.12
C GLU A 53 -20.41 -1.94 -12.67
N PHE A 54 -20.23 -2.95 -11.81
CA PHE A 54 -20.39 -4.35 -12.22
C PHE A 54 -21.84 -4.71 -12.57
N LEU A 55 -22.83 -4.11 -11.91
CA LEU A 55 -24.24 -4.33 -12.25
C LEU A 55 -24.60 -3.71 -13.61
N SER A 56 -23.97 -2.58 -13.95
CA SER A 56 -24.18 -1.91 -15.24
C SER A 56 -23.79 -2.78 -16.43
N TRP A 57 -22.86 -3.72 -16.25
CA TRP A 57 -22.42 -4.62 -17.30
C TRP A 57 -23.45 -5.68 -17.66
N SER A 58 -24.40 -6.01 -16.77
CA SER A 58 -25.23 -7.23 -16.79
C SER A 58 -24.48 -8.50 -16.36
N GLU A 59 -25.21 -9.54 -15.97
CA GLU A 59 -24.68 -10.76 -15.35
C GLU A 59 -23.58 -11.46 -16.18
N VAL A 60 -23.83 -11.71 -17.48
CA VAL A 60 -22.91 -12.48 -18.33
C VAL A 60 -21.52 -11.83 -18.47
N PRO A 61 -21.38 -10.57 -18.90
CA PRO A 61 -20.05 -9.94 -18.99
C PRO A 61 -19.39 -9.77 -17.62
N THR A 62 -20.14 -9.56 -16.54
CA THR A 62 -19.57 -9.52 -15.18
C THR A 62 -18.93 -10.85 -14.80
N LEU A 63 -19.62 -11.97 -15.05
CA LEU A 63 -19.07 -13.31 -14.81
C LEU A 63 -17.86 -13.61 -15.69
N ILE A 64 -17.85 -13.13 -16.94
CA ILE A 64 -16.71 -13.27 -17.86
C ILE A 64 -15.50 -12.49 -17.32
N ALA A 65 -15.68 -11.21 -16.98
CA ALA A 65 -14.62 -10.36 -16.47
C ALA A 65 -14.00 -10.89 -15.16
N ALA A 66 -14.85 -11.44 -14.29
CA ALA A 66 -14.46 -12.04 -13.01
C ALA A 66 -13.98 -13.50 -13.14
N SER A 67 -13.99 -14.09 -14.33
CA SER A 67 -13.62 -15.51 -14.49
C SER A 67 -12.14 -15.73 -14.11
N PRO A 68 -11.82 -16.80 -13.36
CA PRO A 68 -10.43 -17.13 -13.00
C PRO A 68 -9.51 -17.38 -14.21
N GLU A 69 -10.07 -17.67 -15.37
CA GLU A 69 -9.33 -17.88 -16.61
C GLU A 69 -8.86 -16.58 -17.27
N LEU A 70 -9.65 -15.50 -17.15
CA LEU A 70 -9.34 -14.19 -17.74
C LEU A 70 -8.73 -13.23 -16.72
N SER A 71 -9.18 -13.26 -15.46
CA SER A 71 -8.71 -12.40 -14.36
C SER A 71 -8.55 -10.94 -14.77
N MET A 72 -9.52 -10.37 -15.50
CA MET A 72 -9.36 -9.06 -16.15
C MET A 72 -9.11 -7.93 -15.15
N SER A 73 -9.66 -8.04 -13.93
CA SER A 73 -9.46 -7.09 -12.82
C SER A 73 -8.03 -7.03 -12.29
N ASP A 74 -7.25 -8.09 -12.49
CA ASP A 74 -5.95 -8.25 -11.85
C ASP A 74 -4.81 -8.01 -12.84
N LEU A 75 -5.06 -8.26 -14.12
CA LEU A 75 -4.04 -8.21 -15.17
C LEU A 75 -3.28 -6.89 -15.18
N ALA A 76 -3.97 -5.76 -15.26
CA ALA A 76 -3.33 -4.44 -15.34
C ALA A 76 -2.53 -4.12 -14.08
N ASN A 77 -3.13 -4.29 -12.90
CA ASN A 77 -2.48 -4.07 -11.60
C ASN A 77 -1.22 -4.94 -11.43
N PHE A 78 -1.31 -6.24 -11.73
CA PHE A 78 -0.19 -7.15 -11.57
C PHE A 78 0.85 -7.01 -12.68
N HIS A 79 0.48 -6.60 -13.90
CA HIS A 79 1.48 -6.22 -14.88
C HIS A 79 2.30 -5.03 -14.39
N THR A 80 1.65 -4.00 -13.87
CA THR A 80 2.35 -2.86 -13.28
C THR A 80 3.27 -3.30 -12.14
N LEU A 81 2.79 -4.16 -11.23
CA LEU A 81 3.60 -4.72 -10.16
C LEU A 81 4.84 -5.45 -10.68
N TYR A 82 4.67 -6.42 -11.60
CA TYR A 82 5.74 -7.32 -12.02
C TYR A 82 6.65 -6.75 -13.11
N PHE A 83 6.19 -5.80 -13.93
CA PHE A 83 6.90 -5.42 -15.15
C PHE A 83 7.12 -3.92 -15.32
N GLU A 84 6.35 -3.04 -14.67
CA GLU A 84 6.61 -1.60 -14.71
C GLU A 84 7.59 -1.23 -13.58
N ASN A 85 8.89 -1.26 -13.89
CA ASN A 85 9.99 -1.11 -12.93
C ASN A 85 10.72 0.24 -13.04
N SER A 86 10.09 1.25 -13.65
CA SER A 86 10.68 2.58 -13.82
C SER A 86 9.71 3.67 -13.38
N PRO A 87 10.18 4.68 -12.61
CA PRO A 87 9.38 5.86 -12.30
C PRO A 87 9.30 6.85 -13.48
N GLU A 88 10.02 6.60 -14.57
CA GLU A 88 10.02 7.50 -15.74
C GLU A 88 8.67 7.48 -16.46
N ASN A 89 8.21 8.67 -16.87
CA ASN A 89 6.99 8.89 -17.64
C ASN A 89 5.70 8.32 -17.00
N GLN A 90 5.68 8.19 -15.67
CA GLN A 90 4.47 7.82 -14.93
C GLN A 90 3.49 9.01 -14.87
N TYR A 91 2.21 8.72 -15.02
CA TYR A 91 1.11 9.63 -14.80
C TYR A 91 0.02 8.90 -14.01
N TYR A 92 -0.80 9.63 -13.25
CA TYR A 92 -1.80 9.05 -12.35
C TYR A 92 -3.18 9.62 -12.59
N GLY A 93 -4.18 8.74 -12.67
CA GLY A 93 -5.49 9.07 -13.22
C GLY A 93 -5.52 8.82 -14.72
N VAL A 94 -6.72 8.72 -15.28
CA VAL A 94 -6.92 8.32 -16.68
C VAL A 94 -6.21 9.27 -17.65
N ASN A 95 -6.14 10.55 -17.31
CA ASN A 95 -5.50 11.60 -18.11
C ASN A 95 -4.30 12.23 -17.39
N GLY A 96 -3.83 11.64 -16.29
CA GLY A 96 -2.75 12.17 -15.48
C GLY A 96 -3.15 13.32 -14.53
N GLU A 97 -4.44 13.53 -14.30
CA GLU A 97 -5.00 14.61 -13.48
C GLU A 97 -4.51 14.63 -12.02
N TYR A 98 -4.00 13.50 -11.51
CA TYR A 98 -3.47 13.36 -10.14
C TYR A 98 -1.93 13.36 -10.07
N THR A 99 -1.25 13.51 -11.20
CA THR A 99 0.19 13.28 -11.30
C THR A 99 1.01 14.21 -10.43
N ASP A 100 0.75 15.51 -10.50
CA ASP A 100 1.49 16.51 -9.71
C ASP A 100 1.26 16.30 -8.21
N GLN A 101 0.01 16.00 -7.83
CA GLN A 101 -0.34 15.75 -6.43
C GLN A 101 0.38 14.52 -5.89
N ILE A 102 0.38 13.40 -6.62
CA ILE A 102 1.08 12.17 -6.20
C ILE A 102 2.60 12.40 -6.15
N ASN A 103 3.19 13.03 -7.18
CA ASN A 103 4.63 13.27 -7.20
C ASN A 103 5.09 14.17 -6.04
N GLN A 104 4.35 15.25 -5.76
CA GLN A 104 4.67 16.14 -4.65
C GLN A 104 4.49 15.42 -3.30
N SER A 105 3.36 14.72 -3.12
CA SER A 105 3.09 13.98 -1.89
C SER A 105 4.10 12.87 -1.64
N PHE A 106 4.57 12.21 -2.70
CA PHE A 106 5.56 11.14 -2.60
C PHE A 106 6.91 11.68 -2.15
N LYS A 107 7.34 12.81 -2.73
CA LYS A 107 8.55 13.50 -2.29
C LYS A 107 8.49 13.87 -0.81
N ASP A 108 7.34 14.39 -0.35
CA ASP A 108 7.19 14.83 1.03
C ASP A 108 7.20 13.64 2.01
N VAL A 109 6.43 12.59 1.74
CA VAL A 109 6.33 11.42 2.62
C VAL A 109 7.64 10.63 2.71
N LYS A 110 8.41 10.52 1.61
CA LYS A 110 9.74 9.88 1.60
C LYS A 110 10.70 10.51 2.62
N SER A 111 10.61 11.83 2.83
CA SER A 111 11.49 12.58 3.72
C SER A 111 10.99 12.70 5.15
N PHE A 112 9.75 12.26 5.41
CA PHE A 112 9.08 12.48 6.68
C PHE A 112 9.39 11.40 7.71
N TRP A 113 9.30 10.13 7.31
CA TRP A 113 9.53 8.99 8.19
C TRP A 113 11.01 8.58 8.20
N ASP A 114 11.45 8.04 9.33
CA ASP A 114 12.82 7.56 9.56
C ASP A 114 13.04 6.12 9.04
N ILE A 115 12.70 5.88 7.77
CA ILE A 115 12.90 4.59 7.09
C ILE A 115 13.78 4.74 5.84
N GLU A 116 14.36 3.64 5.37
CA GLU A 116 15.14 3.60 4.13
C GLU A 116 14.22 3.66 2.90
N ALA A 117 13.81 4.87 2.52
CA ALA A 117 12.82 5.09 1.47
C ALA A 117 13.39 5.31 0.06
N GLU A 118 14.70 5.47 -0.10
CA GLU A 118 15.29 6.00 -1.35
C GLU A 118 14.94 5.16 -2.59
N ASN A 119 14.92 3.83 -2.45
CA ASN A 119 14.64 2.89 -3.54
C ASN A 119 13.14 2.66 -3.81
N ILE A 120 12.25 3.24 -2.99
CA ILE A 120 10.82 3.17 -3.24
C ILE A 120 10.50 4.08 -4.43
N MET A 121 9.71 3.57 -5.37
CA MET A 121 9.10 4.35 -6.44
C MET A 121 7.58 4.27 -6.43
N THR A 122 6.94 5.12 -7.21
CA THR A 122 5.51 5.05 -7.50
C THR A 122 5.32 4.72 -8.99
N VAL A 123 4.33 3.89 -9.29
CA VAL A 123 3.94 3.53 -10.67
C VAL A 123 2.43 3.40 -10.79
N ALA A 124 1.89 3.66 -11.98
CA ALA A 124 0.45 3.63 -12.22
C ALA A 124 0.00 2.37 -12.95
N ALA A 125 -1.19 1.87 -12.60
CA ALA A 125 -1.87 0.81 -13.34
C ALA A 125 -2.97 1.41 -14.22
N HIS A 126 -2.79 1.27 -15.53
CA HIS A 126 -3.71 1.76 -16.56
C HIS A 126 -4.49 0.61 -17.19
N GLY A 127 -5.82 0.75 -17.31
CA GLY A 127 -6.68 -0.25 -17.92
C GLY A 127 -6.36 -0.50 -19.40
N SER A 128 -5.80 0.52 -20.08
CA SER A 128 -5.32 0.44 -21.46
C SER A 128 -4.27 -0.66 -21.70
N MET A 129 -3.59 -1.14 -20.63
CA MET A 129 -2.73 -2.33 -20.68
C MET A 129 -3.44 -3.52 -21.32
N LEU A 130 -4.74 -3.72 -21.08
CA LEU A 130 -5.48 -4.89 -21.57
C LEU A 130 -5.62 -4.90 -23.11
N GLN A 131 -5.37 -3.77 -23.77
CA GLN A 131 -5.34 -3.66 -25.22
C GLN A 131 -3.97 -4.06 -25.80
N ASP A 132 -2.91 -4.08 -24.99
CA ASP A 132 -1.59 -4.53 -25.40
C ASP A 132 -1.50 -6.06 -25.31
N ARG A 133 -1.75 -6.70 -26.45
CA ARG A 133 -1.69 -8.15 -26.60
C ARG A 133 -0.37 -8.74 -26.09
N ASN A 134 0.76 -8.08 -26.29
CA ASN A 134 2.06 -8.62 -25.87
C ASN A 134 2.18 -8.61 -24.34
N LYS A 135 1.73 -7.53 -23.68
CA LYS A 135 1.67 -7.45 -22.21
C LYS A 135 0.73 -8.51 -21.64
N VAL A 136 -0.45 -8.70 -22.23
CA VAL A 136 -1.43 -9.72 -21.81
C VAL A 136 -0.86 -11.15 -21.96
N VAL A 137 -0.27 -11.49 -23.12
CA VAL A 137 0.37 -12.81 -23.31
C VAL A 137 1.51 -13.01 -22.32
N LYS A 138 2.31 -11.97 -22.05
CA LYS A 138 3.40 -12.03 -21.05
C LYS A 138 2.85 -12.32 -19.66
N MET A 139 1.76 -11.69 -19.25
CA MET A 139 1.08 -11.98 -17.97
C MET A 139 0.65 -13.44 -17.90
N TYR A 140 -0.12 -13.91 -18.88
CA TYR A 140 -0.63 -15.28 -18.85
C TYR A 140 0.49 -16.33 -18.82
N THR A 141 1.56 -16.12 -19.57
CA THR A 141 2.68 -17.09 -19.63
C THR A 141 3.58 -17.03 -18.40
N LYS A 142 3.93 -15.83 -17.93
CA LYS A 142 4.93 -15.66 -16.85
C LYS A 142 4.35 -15.68 -15.45
N ILE A 143 3.12 -15.21 -15.27
CA ILE A 143 2.48 -15.09 -13.96
C ILE A 143 1.46 -16.21 -13.75
N TYR A 144 0.58 -16.44 -14.73
CA TYR A 144 -0.47 -17.47 -14.61
C TYR A 144 -0.03 -18.86 -15.09
N GLY A 145 1.19 -19.00 -15.62
CA GLY A 145 1.76 -20.29 -16.03
C GLY A 145 1.05 -20.96 -17.22
N TYR A 146 0.35 -20.18 -18.05
CA TYR A 146 -0.36 -20.73 -19.20
C TYR A 146 0.61 -21.16 -20.30
N SER A 147 0.24 -22.20 -21.05
CA SER A 147 0.94 -22.54 -22.29
C SER A 147 0.84 -21.39 -23.29
N ASN A 148 1.79 -21.29 -24.22
CA ASN A 148 1.75 -20.27 -25.27
C ASN A 148 0.44 -20.30 -26.05
N GLU A 149 -0.07 -21.48 -26.40
CA GLU A 149 -1.36 -21.62 -27.10
C GLU A 149 -2.52 -21.04 -26.27
N LYS A 150 -2.62 -21.43 -24.99
CA LYS A 150 -3.67 -20.94 -24.07
C LYS A 150 -3.57 -19.43 -23.88
N ALA A 151 -2.38 -18.90 -23.65
CA ALA A 151 -2.14 -17.47 -23.47
C ALA A 151 -2.52 -16.64 -24.71
N ASN A 152 -2.13 -17.09 -25.91
CA ASN A 152 -2.52 -16.43 -27.15
C ASN A 152 -4.04 -16.45 -27.34
N LYS A 153 -4.68 -17.60 -27.13
CA LYS A 153 -6.14 -17.73 -27.23
C LYS A 153 -6.87 -16.75 -26.31
N TYR A 154 -6.47 -16.62 -25.05
CA TYR A 154 -7.12 -15.70 -24.11
C TYR A 154 -6.82 -14.24 -24.46
N ALA A 155 -5.59 -13.90 -24.86
CA ALA A 155 -5.28 -12.55 -25.32
C ALA A 155 -6.13 -12.14 -26.55
N ASP A 156 -6.31 -13.04 -27.52
CA ASP A 156 -7.20 -12.80 -28.67
C ASP A 156 -8.68 -12.73 -28.27
N SER A 157 -9.07 -13.46 -27.22
CA SER A 157 -10.41 -13.41 -26.65
C SER A 157 -10.70 -12.04 -26.03
N LEU A 158 -9.75 -11.39 -25.34
CA LEU A 158 -9.94 -10.04 -24.79
C LEU A 158 -10.31 -9.03 -25.89
N ALA A 159 -9.59 -9.04 -27.01
CA ALA A 159 -9.88 -8.16 -28.14
C ALA A 159 -11.27 -8.42 -28.76
N THR A 160 -11.75 -9.67 -28.70
CA THR A 160 -13.09 -10.05 -29.14
C THR A 160 -14.14 -9.58 -28.13
N LEU A 161 -13.90 -9.78 -26.83
CA LEU A 161 -14.78 -9.37 -25.74
C LEU A 161 -15.00 -7.86 -25.73
N PHE A 162 -13.96 -7.05 -25.99
CA PHE A 162 -14.11 -5.59 -26.09
C PHE A 162 -14.99 -5.12 -27.24
N LYS A 163 -15.19 -5.95 -28.29
CA LYS A 163 -16.15 -5.66 -29.37
C LYS A 163 -17.56 -6.09 -29.02
N ILE A 164 -17.69 -7.20 -28.28
CA ILE A 164 -18.98 -7.76 -27.87
C ILE A 164 -19.59 -6.97 -26.71
N TYR A 165 -18.75 -6.49 -25.79
CA TYR A 165 -19.12 -5.79 -24.56
C TYR A 165 -18.50 -4.38 -24.53
N PRO A 166 -19.10 -3.40 -25.23
CA PRO A 166 -18.63 -2.01 -25.23
C PRO A 166 -18.52 -1.40 -23.82
N GLN A 167 -19.31 -1.88 -22.86
CA GLN A 167 -19.26 -1.47 -21.46
C GLN A 167 -17.92 -1.76 -20.77
N PHE A 168 -17.07 -2.63 -21.32
CA PHE A 168 -15.70 -2.79 -20.81
C PHE A 168 -14.78 -1.63 -21.19
N LEU A 169 -15.25 -0.67 -21.98
CA LEU A 169 -14.50 0.51 -22.42
C LEU A 169 -13.12 0.14 -23.00
N LYS A 170 -13.07 -0.95 -23.77
CA LYS A 170 -11.83 -1.51 -24.33
C LYS A 170 -10.75 -1.77 -23.26
N GLY A 171 -11.14 -2.14 -22.05
CA GLY A 171 -10.24 -2.40 -20.93
C GLY A 171 -9.95 -1.17 -20.07
N GLU A 172 -10.41 0.02 -20.44
CA GLU A 172 -10.22 1.26 -19.66
C GLU A 172 -11.29 1.47 -18.59
N HIS A 173 -12.21 0.52 -18.42
CA HIS A 173 -13.21 0.60 -17.37
C HIS A 173 -12.53 0.58 -15.97
N PRO A 174 -12.92 1.46 -15.03
CA PRO A 174 -12.22 1.61 -13.75
C PRO A 174 -12.13 0.33 -12.93
N ALA A 175 -13.15 -0.53 -13.00
CA ALA A 175 -13.13 -1.85 -12.37
C ALA A 175 -11.88 -2.71 -12.66
N PHE A 176 -11.17 -2.48 -13.78
CA PHE A 176 -9.97 -3.25 -14.15
C PHE A 176 -8.67 -2.77 -13.49
N THR A 177 -8.68 -1.59 -12.87
CA THR A 177 -7.56 -1.02 -12.12
C THR A 177 -8.01 -0.49 -10.76
N PHE A 178 -9.06 -1.10 -10.20
CA PHE A 178 -9.59 -0.76 -8.88
C PHE A 178 -8.74 -1.40 -7.77
N ASN A 179 -7.47 -1.01 -7.68
CA ASN A 179 -6.57 -1.52 -6.64
C ASN A 179 -5.37 -0.59 -6.43
N GLN A 180 -4.65 -0.82 -5.35
CA GLN A 180 -3.38 -0.21 -5.01
C GLN A 180 -2.51 -1.23 -4.28
N ILE A 181 -1.19 -1.17 -4.44
CA ILE A 181 -0.29 -2.20 -3.91
C ILE A 181 1.06 -1.60 -3.49
N ALA A 182 1.40 -1.72 -2.22
CA ALA A 182 2.77 -1.59 -1.73
C ALA A 182 3.50 -2.95 -1.82
N VAL A 183 4.65 -2.97 -2.49
CA VAL A 183 5.53 -4.15 -2.55
C VAL A 183 6.96 -3.72 -2.21
N PRO A 184 7.64 -4.38 -1.26
CA PRO A 184 9.02 -4.05 -0.94
C PRO A 184 9.95 -4.71 -1.96
N ASP A 185 11.24 -4.40 -1.92
CA ASP A 185 12.25 -5.10 -2.73
C ASP A 185 12.10 -6.62 -2.61
N THR A 186 11.75 -7.24 -3.74
CA THR A 186 11.34 -8.65 -3.76
C THR A 186 11.81 -9.35 -5.02
N THR A 187 12.54 -10.46 -4.83
CA THR A 187 12.81 -11.39 -5.93
C THR A 187 11.64 -12.35 -6.08
N PHE A 188 10.99 -12.34 -7.25
CA PHE A 188 9.96 -13.32 -7.60
C PHE A 188 10.55 -14.44 -8.46
N PRO A 189 10.22 -15.72 -8.16
CA PRO A 189 10.55 -16.83 -9.06
C PRO A 189 10.06 -16.55 -10.48
N ASN A 190 10.88 -16.85 -11.49
CA ASN A 190 10.58 -16.68 -12.92
C ASN A 190 10.44 -15.24 -13.45
N ILE A 191 10.54 -14.23 -12.58
CA ILE A 191 10.47 -12.81 -12.96
C ILE A 191 11.80 -12.10 -12.68
N GLY A 192 12.38 -12.32 -11.49
CA GLY A 192 13.60 -11.66 -11.05
C GLY A 192 13.35 -10.62 -9.97
N GLN A 193 14.30 -9.70 -9.80
CA GLN A 193 14.20 -8.63 -8.82
C GLN A 193 13.13 -7.62 -9.23
N ILE A 194 12.16 -7.41 -8.35
CA ILE A 194 11.21 -6.32 -8.43
C ILE A 194 11.60 -5.28 -7.37
N PRO A 195 11.95 -4.05 -7.80
CA PRO A 195 12.23 -2.96 -6.89
C PRO A 195 11.02 -2.58 -6.03
N ALA A 196 11.28 -2.06 -4.84
CA ALA A 196 10.26 -1.51 -3.94
C ALA A 196 9.41 -0.45 -4.66
N LYS A 197 8.09 -0.60 -4.60
CA LYS A 197 7.18 0.35 -5.25
C LYS A 197 5.81 0.41 -4.61
N ILE A 198 5.10 1.48 -4.96
CA ILE A 198 3.68 1.68 -4.74
C ILE A 198 3.00 1.70 -6.11
N VAL A 199 2.10 0.75 -6.34
CA VAL A 199 1.23 0.69 -7.52
C VAL A 199 -0.07 1.39 -7.18
N ILE A 200 -0.50 2.34 -8.01
CA ILE A 200 -1.79 3.02 -7.87
C ILE A 200 -2.59 2.83 -9.16
N GLY A 201 -3.74 2.19 -9.07
CA GLY A 201 -4.61 2.00 -10.23
C GLY A 201 -5.53 3.19 -10.49
N ASP A 202 -5.67 3.57 -11.75
CA ASP A 202 -6.50 4.72 -12.14
C ASP A 202 -7.96 4.55 -11.70
N GLY A 203 -8.48 3.32 -11.76
CA GLY A 203 -9.87 3.03 -11.44
C GLY A 203 -10.23 3.25 -9.98
N LEU A 204 -9.28 3.03 -9.07
CA LEU A 204 -9.45 3.39 -7.65
C LEU A 204 -9.59 4.91 -7.50
N LEU A 205 -8.68 5.68 -8.11
CA LEU A 205 -8.71 7.13 -8.04
C LEU A 205 -9.98 7.70 -8.67
N GLN A 206 -10.40 7.15 -9.81
CA GLN A 206 -11.67 7.49 -10.45
C GLN A 206 -12.86 7.18 -9.53
N GLY A 207 -12.92 6.00 -8.90
CA GLY A 207 -14.02 5.68 -7.99
C GLY A 207 -14.10 6.63 -6.78
N LEU A 208 -12.94 7.05 -6.24
CA LEU A 208 -12.87 8.02 -5.16
C LEU A 208 -13.26 9.44 -5.62
N ASP A 209 -12.94 9.81 -6.86
CA ASP A 209 -13.41 11.06 -7.49
C ASP A 209 -14.93 11.08 -7.62
N GLU A 210 -15.52 10.01 -8.17
CA GLU A 210 -16.96 9.88 -8.40
C GLU A 210 -17.79 10.02 -7.11
N ILE A 211 -17.22 9.65 -5.96
CA ILE A 211 -17.87 9.84 -4.65
C ILE A 211 -17.45 11.12 -3.92
N GLY A 212 -16.75 12.04 -4.60
CA GLY A 212 -16.49 13.40 -4.15
C GLY A 212 -15.13 13.64 -3.47
N TYR A 213 -14.17 12.72 -3.59
CA TYR A 213 -12.88 12.81 -2.90
C TYR A 213 -11.66 13.05 -3.78
N ALA A 214 -11.83 13.46 -5.05
CA ALA A 214 -10.73 13.70 -6.00
C ALA A 214 -9.56 14.53 -5.42
N LYS A 215 -9.87 15.57 -4.63
CA LYS A 215 -8.86 16.46 -4.04
C LYS A 215 -8.00 15.78 -2.98
N ILE A 216 -8.54 14.79 -2.27
CA ILE A 216 -7.93 14.24 -1.04
C ILE A 216 -7.40 12.83 -1.26
N ALA A 217 -8.11 12.04 -2.06
CA ALA A 217 -7.85 10.63 -2.27
C ALA A 217 -6.43 10.30 -2.75
N PRO A 218 -5.84 10.98 -3.76
CA PRO A 218 -4.53 10.59 -4.29
C PRO A 218 -3.43 10.62 -3.21
N GLN A 219 -3.43 11.68 -2.40
CA GLN A 219 -2.45 11.86 -1.34
C GLN A 219 -2.72 10.94 -0.13
N ALA A 220 -3.98 10.69 0.21
CA ALA A 220 -4.35 9.77 1.29
C ALA A 220 -3.99 8.31 0.97
N ILE A 221 -4.33 7.84 -0.22
CA ILE A 221 -4.01 6.48 -0.69
C ILE A 221 -2.50 6.29 -0.78
N LEU A 222 -1.77 7.24 -1.36
CA LEU A 222 -0.31 7.18 -1.42
C LEU A 222 0.33 7.09 -0.02
N ALA A 223 -0.12 7.93 0.92
CA ALA A 223 0.42 7.93 2.28
C ALA A 223 0.10 6.62 3.02
N HIS A 224 -1.06 6.02 2.76
CA HIS A 224 -1.44 4.70 3.27
C HIS A 224 -0.51 3.60 2.74
N GLU A 225 -0.30 3.54 1.42
CA GLU A 225 0.61 2.55 0.82
C GLU A 225 2.06 2.74 1.28
N PHE A 226 2.48 3.99 1.53
CA PHE A 226 3.77 4.27 2.15
C PHE A 226 3.83 3.74 3.60
N GLY A 227 2.71 3.76 4.33
CA GLY A 227 2.56 3.13 5.64
C GLY A 227 2.91 1.64 5.63
N HIS A 228 2.57 0.91 4.57
CA HIS A 228 3.01 -0.49 4.41
C HIS A 228 4.52 -0.62 4.19
N HIS A 229 5.17 0.32 3.48
CA HIS A 229 6.63 0.34 3.38
C HIS A 229 7.30 0.57 4.74
N ILE A 230 6.74 1.42 5.60
CA ILE A 230 7.19 1.54 6.99
C ILE A 230 7.08 0.21 7.73
N GLN A 231 5.95 -0.49 7.57
CA GLN A 231 5.78 -1.81 8.20
C GLN A 231 6.77 -2.86 7.69
N TYR A 232 7.12 -2.81 6.40
CA TYR A 232 8.16 -3.69 5.83
C TYR A 232 9.54 -3.38 6.40
N ASP A 233 9.92 -2.11 6.50
CA ASP A 233 11.19 -1.65 7.07
C ASP A 233 11.32 -2.06 8.55
N LEU A 234 10.26 -1.87 9.33
CA LEU A 234 10.21 -2.26 10.74
C LEU A 234 10.12 -3.79 10.96
N GLY A 235 9.90 -4.58 9.91
CA GLY A 235 9.68 -6.01 9.97
C GLY A 235 8.35 -6.42 10.62
N ILE A 236 7.40 -5.50 10.70
CA ILE A 236 6.02 -5.73 11.15
C ILE A 236 5.27 -6.53 10.08
N LEU A 237 5.32 -6.02 8.85
CA LEU A 237 4.84 -6.72 7.66
C LEU A 237 6.04 -7.43 7.02
N LYS A 238 5.88 -8.70 6.66
CA LYS A 238 6.96 -9.52 6.10
C LYS A 238 6.53 -10.16 4.79
N ARG A 239 7.48 -10.29 3.88
CA ARG A 239 7.25 -11.00 2.61
C ARG A 239 6.81 -12.45 2.89
N GLY A 240 5.73 -12.87 2.23
CA GLY A 240 5.20 -14.24 2.36
C GLY A 240 4.56 -14.54 3.71
N VAL A 241 4.32 -13.53 4.54
CA VAL A 241 3.51 -13.72 5.75
C VAL A 241 2.14 -14.24 5.35
N LYS A 242 1.68 -15.31 6.00
CA LYS A 242 0.31 -15.78 5.82
C LYS A 242 -0.61 -14.77 6.50
N LEU A 243 -1.44 -14.13 5.68
CA LEU A 243 -2.47 -13.23 6.18
C LEU A 243 -3.55 -14.02 6.93
N THR A 244 -4.12 -13.36 7.94
CA THR A 244 -5.28 -13.78 8.70
C THR A 244 -6.15 -12.54 8.90
N PRO A 245 -7.47 -12.66 9.12
CA PRO A 245 -8.33 -11.50 9.32
C PRO A 245 -7.80 -10.52 10.40
N LYS A 246 -7.20 -11.09 11.45
CA LYS A 246 -6.63 -10.38 12.60
C LYS A 246 -5.37 -9.59 12.25
N THR A 247 -4.43 -10.22 11.54
CA THR A 247 -3.17 -9.58 11.16
C THR A 247 -3.37 -8.55 10.05
N SER A 248 -4.20 -8.86 9.05
CA SER A 248 -4.51 -7.95 7.94
C SER A 248 -5.18 -6.68 8.45
N ARG A 249 -6.19 -6.83 9.33
CA ARG A 249 -6.81 -5.68 10.01
C ARG A 249 -5.78 -4.82 10.74
N ARG A 250 -4.82 -5.40 11.47
CA ARG A 250 -3.77 -4.60 12.12
C ARG A 250 -2.94 -3.83 11.10
N PHE A 251 -2.48 -4.48 10.03
CA PHE A 251 -1.62 -3.85 9.03
C PHE A 251 -2.33 -2.67 8.36
N GLU A 252 -3.59 -2.83 7.97
CA GLU A 252 -4.39 -1.78 7.34
C GLU A 252 -4.65 -0.60 8.27
N LEU A 253 -5.11 -0.87 9.49
CA LEU A 253 -5.40 0.20 10.45
C LEU A 253 -4.14 0.97 10.86
N MET A 254 -3.01 0.29 10.99
CA MET A 254 -1.74 0.95 11.29
C MET A 254 -1.26 1.80 10.11
N ALA A 255 -1.43 1.32 8.87
CA ALA A 255 -1.12 2.10 7.66
C ALA A 255 -2.01 3.36 7.54
N ASP A 256 -3.30 3.26 7.88
CA ASP A 256 -4.20 4.42 7.99
C ASP A 256 -3.71 5.45 9.00
N ALA A 257 -3.27 4.98 10.17
CA ALA A 257 -2.77 5.83 11.22
C ALA A 257 -1.46 6.53 10.81
N TYR A 258 -0.51 5.81 10.19
CA TYR A 258 0.73 6.39 9.64
C TYR A 258 0.42 7.47 8.61
N ALA A 259 -0.48 7.18 7.67
CA ALA A 259 -0.92 8.14 6.67
C ALA A 259 -1.45 9.41 7.33
N ALA A 260 -2.42 9.27 8.24
CA ALA A 260 -3.05 10.40 8.91
C ALA A 260 -2.09 11.25 9.74
N TYR A 261 -1.11 10.61 10.40
CA TYR A 261 -0.09 11.32 11.16
C TYR A 261 0.77 12.20 10.24
N PHE A 262 1.30 11.64 9.14
CA PHE A 262 2.05 12.40 8.14
C PHE A 262 1.21 13.54 7.57
N LEU A 263 -0.04 13.27 7.21
CA LEU A 263 -0.90 14.26 6.56
C LEU A 263 -1.25 15.42 7.49
N ALA A 264 -1.37 15.18 8.79
CA ALA A 264 -1.72 16.18 9.78
C ALA A 264 -0.53 16.95 10.37
N HIS A 265 0.66 16.35 10.37
CA HIS A 265 1.83 16.91 11.03
C HIS A 265 2.35 18.17 10.31
N ASN A 266 2.80 19.18 11.06
CA ASN A 266 3.28 20.46 10.51
C ASN A 266 4.52 20.33 9.62
N LYS A 267 5.33 19.29 9.85
CA LYS A 267 6.50 18.92 9.02
C LYS A 267 6.16 17.92 7.92
N GLY A 268 4.93 17.41 7.87
CA GLY A 268 4.42 16.57 6.80
C GLY A 268 3.58 17.41 5.85
N ALA A 269 2.40 16.92 5.46
CA ALA A 269 1.52 17.65 4.54
C ALA A 269 0.77 18.83 5.18
N ALA A 270 0.77 18.94 6.52
CA ALA A 270 0.15 20.01 7.28
C ALA A 270 -1.31 20.32 6.86
N MET A 271 -2.09 19.28 6.55
CA MET A 271 -3.47 19.41 6.12
C MET A 271 -4.35 20.08 7.18
N GLN A 272 -5.33 20.85 6.72
CA GLN A 272 -6.32 21.46 7.59
C GLN A 272 -7.31 20.42 8.12
N LEU A 273 -7.99 20.73 9.23
CA LEU A 273 -8.91 19.78 9.88
C LEU A 273 -10.01 19.27 8.93
N ASN A 274 -10.56 20.14 8.08
CA ASN A 274 -11.59 19.75 7.11
C ASN A 274 -11.06 18.78 6.04
N ASP A 275 -9.78 18.92 5.64
CA ASP A 275 -9.15 17.98 4.72
C ASP A 275 -8.86 16.66 5.44
N LEU A 276 -8.40 16.68 6.70
CA LEU A 276 -8.17 15.47 7.52
C LEU A 276 -9.45 14.68 7.79
N GLN A 277 -10.60 15.35 7.97
CA GLN A 277 -11.89 14.68 8.07
C GLN A 277 -12.23 13.94 6.78
N GLN A 278 -11.93 14.53 5.61
CA GLN A 278 -12.09 13.85 4.33
C GLN A 278 -11.10 12.70 4.14
N VAL A 279 -9.86 12.80 4.65
CA VAL A 279 -8.92 11.66 4.68
C VAL A 279 -9.53 10.48 5.45
N ALA A 280 -10.16 10.75 6.59
CA ALA A 280 -10.84 9.74 7.38
C ALA A 280 -12.03 9.11 6.62
N GLU A 281 -12.75 9.88 5.80
CA GLU A 281 -13.79 9.33 4.91
C GLU A 281 -13.22 8.56 3.72
N VAL A 282 -12.08 8.96 3.15
CA VAL A 282 -11.40 8.20 2.08
C VAL A 282 -10.98 6.81 2.61
N LEU A 283 -10.35 6.74 3.78
CA LEU A 283 -9.90 5.47 4.36
C LEU A 283 -11.06 4.67 4.98
N PHE A 284 -12.15 5.31 5.40
CA PHE A 284 -13.41 4.63 5.68
C PHE A 284 -13.89 3.83 4.46
N ASN A 285 -13.79 4.42 3.27
CA ASN A 285 -14.32 3.84 2.03
C ASN A 285 -13.59 2.59 1.55
N THR A 286 -12.44 2.32 2.13
CA THR A 286 -11.51 1.28 1.71
C THR A 286 -11.65 0.02 2.61
N GLY A 287 -12.37 0.14 3.74
CA GLY A 287 -12.73 -0.96 4.65
C GLY A 287 -13.81 -1.91 4.11
N ASP A 288 -14.04 -3.03 4.79
CA ASP A 288 -15.01 -4.07 4.40
C ASP A 288 -15.76 -4.73 5.56
N CYS A 289 -16.82 -5.48 5.24
CA CYS A 289 -17.63 -6.21 6.21
C CYS A 289 -17.40 -7.73 6.16
N ASN A 290 -16.29 -8.19 5.59
CA ASN A 290 -15.96 -9.59 5.40
C ASN A 290 -14.99 -10.08 6.49
N PHE A 291 -15.52 -10.29 7.68
CA PHE A 291 -14.74 -10.58 8.89
C PHE A 291 -13.93 -11.89 8.86
N THR A 292 -14.22 -12.80 7.92
CA THR A 292 -13.64 -14.15 7.91
C THR A 292 -12.59 -14.37 6.83
N VAL A 293 -12.43 -13.45 5.88
CA VAL A 293 -11.41 -13.60 4.83
C VAL A 293 -10.04 -13.13 5.31
N ASP A 294 -8.99 -13.83 4.88
CA ASP A 294 -7.62 -13.52 5.27
C ASP A 294 -7.23 -12.06 4.96
N GLY A 295 -7.81 -11.46 3.92
CA GLY A 295 -7.62 -10.06 3.54
C GLY A 295 -8.62 -9.06 4.15
N HIS A 296 -9.21 -9.34 5.32
CA HIS A 296 -10.11 -8.38 5.97
C HIS A 296 -9.36 -7.10 6.35
N HIS A 297 -9.77 -5.96 5.79
CA HIS A 297 -9.07 -4.67 5.97
C HIS A 297 -9.45 -3.93 7.26
N GLY A 298 -10.32 -4.53 8.07
CA GLY A 298 -11.07 -3.81 9.10
C GLY A 298 -12.36 -3.22 8.54
N THR A 299 -13.30 -2.96 9.44
CA THR A 299 -14.56 -2.31 9.06
C THR A 299 -14.31 -0.84 8.70
N PRO A 300 -15.19 -0.22 7.88
CA PRO A 300 -15.11 1.21 7.58
C PRO A 300 -14.97 2.09 8.82
N THR A 301 -15.73 1.80 9.89
CA THR A 301 -15.64 2.55 11.16
C THR A 301 -14.29 2.36 11.86
N GLN A 302 -13.73 1.14 11.83
CA GLN A 302 -12.40 0.88 12.41
C GLN A 302 -11.32 1.65 11.66
N ARG A 303 -11.36 1.64 10.32
CA ARG A 303 -10.42 2.39 9.47
C ARG A 303 -10.47 3.88 9.75
N LYS A 304 -11.68 4.45 9.76
CA LYS A 304 -11.90 5.86 10.14
C LYS A 304 -11.34 6.17 11.53
N ALA A 305 -11.61 5.33 12.53
CA ALA A 305 -11.11 5.53 13.89
C ALA A 305 -9.57 5.47 13.97
N ALA A 306 -8.93 4.59 13.19
CA ALA A 306 -7.47 4.51 13.13
C ALA A 306 -6.86 5.74 12.44
N THR A 307 -7.48 6.25 11.37
CA THR A 307 -7.11 7.53 10.76
C THR A 307 -7.24 8.68 11.78
N GLU A 308 -8.36 8.74 12.50
CA GLU A 308 -8.61 9.74 13.53
C GLU A 308 -7.59 9.69 14.66
N TRP A 309 -7.22 8.48 15.09
CA TRP A 309 -6.18 8.29 16.08
C TRP A 309 -4.83 8.86 15.59
N GLY A 310 -4.43 8.57 14.35
CA GLY A 310 -3.16 9.02 13.77
C GLY A 310 -3.05 10.54 13.66
N TYR A 311 -4.08 11.21 13.12
CA TYR A 311 -4.02 12.68 13.04
C TYR A 311 -4.13 13.35 14.42
N ASN A 312 -4.90 12.78 15.36
CA ASN A 312 -5.02 13.35 16.71
C ASN A 312 -3.67 13.27 17.44
N LEU A 313 -2.91 12.19 17.24
CA LEU A 313 -1.56 12.07 17.79
C LEU A 313 -0.65 13.19 17.26
N ALA A 314 -0.64 13.44 15.94
CA ALA A 314 0.14 14.54 15.35
C ALA A 314 -0.28 15.93 15.86
N ARG A 315 -1.59 16.16 16.03
CA ARG A 315 -2.14 17.48 16.40
C ARG A 315 -1.98 17.82 17.88
N ASN A 316 -1.98 16.80 18.74
CA ASN A 316 -1.88 16.95 20.19
C ASN A 316 -0.46 16.79 20.72
N ALA A 317 0.53 16.57 19.86
CA ALA A 317 1.92 16.51 20.26
C ALA A 317 2.38 17.85 20.88
N ASP A 318 2.92 17.79 22.10
CA ASP A 318 3.42 18.96 22.86
C ASP A 318 4.44 19.77 22.04
N LYS A 319 5.25 19.07 21.24
CA LYS A 319 6.21 19.65 20.30
C LYS A 319 5.73 19.41 18.88
N LYS A 320 4.95 20.35 18.35
CA LYS A 320 4.33 20.28 17.00
C LYS A 320 5.30 20.10 15.83
N ASP A 321 6.60 20.30 16.04
CA ASP A 321 7.65 20.12 15.03
C ASP A 321 8.45 18.81 15.21
N HIS A 322 8.22 18.07 16.29
CA HIS A 322 8.90 16.81 16.54
C HIS A 322 8.13 15.66 15.90
N ILE A 323 8.73 15.06 14.88
CA ILE A 323 8.27 13.80 14.30
C ILE A 323 8.76 12.68 15.21
N ILE A 324 7.86 11.90 15.79
CA ILE A 324 8.22 10.67 16.51
C ILE A 324 8.74 9.62 15.53
N SER A 325 9.61 8.72 15.99
CA SER A 325 10.10 7.63 15.14
C SER A 325 8.96 6.74 14.66
N SER A 326 9.10 6.16 13.48
CA SER A 326 8.17 5.16 12.93
C SER A 326 7.95 3.99 13.89
N ARG A 327 8.99 3.54 14.59
CA ARG A 327 8.93 2.48 15.61
C ARG A 327 8.16 2.89 16.87
N GLU A 328 8.40 4.10 17.38
CA GLU A 328 7.63 4.64 18.51
C GLU A 328 6.15 4.78 18.14
N PHE A 329 5.86 5.27 16.94
CA PHE A 329 4.51 5.34 16.42
C PHE A 329 3.82 3.97 16.41
N ALA A 330 4.46 2.93 15.85
CA ALA A 330 3.91 1.56 15.85
C ALA A 330 3.61 1.07 17.26
N SER A 331 4.51 1.35 18.21
CA SER A 331 4.36 0.93 19.62
C SER A 331 3.16 1.60 20.28
N LEU A 332 2.97 2.91 20.05
CA LEU A 332 1.80 3.65 20.53
C LEU A 332 0.50 3.16 19.88
N PHE A 333 0.54 2.86 18.58
CA PHE A 333 -0.62 2.36 17.86
C PHE A 333 -1.05 0.99 18.39
N ASP A 334 -0.12 0.05 18.52
CA ASP A 334 -0.41 -1.29 19.03
C ASP A 334 -0.95 -1.25 20.47
N ALA A 335 -0.48 -0.32 21.30
CA ALA A 335 -1.02 -0.09 22.64
C ALA A 335 -2.49 0.37 22.62
N GLY A 336 -2.91 1.13 21.61
CA GLY A 336 -4.30 1.60 21.42
C GLY A 336 -5.18 0.69 20.56
N LEU A 337 -4.60 -0.31 19.88
CA LEU A 337 -5.27 -1.09 18.84
C LEU A 337 -6.51 -1.84 19.35
N ASN A 338 -6.47 -2.35 20.59
CA ASN A 338 -7.61 -3.05 21.18
C ASN A 338 -8.86 -2.16 21.32
N ASP A 339 -8.72 -0.85 21.41
CA ASP A 339 -9.87 0.06 21.45
C ASP A 339 -10.36 0.47 20.06
N LEU A 340 -9.46 0.48 19.08
CA LEU A 340 -9.79 0.71 17.67
C LEU A 340 -10.61 -0.45 17.09
N VAL A 341 -10.23 -1.70 17.38
CA VAL A 341 -10.92 -2.89 16.82
C VAL A 341 -12.31 -3.16 17.41
N LYS A 342 -12.70 -2.47 18.48
CA LYS A 342 -14.03 -2.55 19.11
C LYS A 342 -15.06 -1.61 18.46
N LYS A 343 -14.62 -0.74 17.56
CA LYS A 343 -15.46 0.27 16.91
C LYS A 343 -16.50 -0.31 15.95
#